data_AF-A0A1I0AUW0-F1
#
_entry.id   AF-A0A1I0AUW0-F1
#
_cell.length_a   1.000
_cell.length_b   1.000
_cell.length_c   1.000
_cell.angle_alpha   90.00
_cell.angle_beta   90.00
_cell.angle_gamma   90.00
#
_symmetry.space_group_name_H-M   'P 1'
#
loop_
_entity.id
_entity.type
_entity.pdbx_description
1 polymer ?
#
loop_
_entity_poly.entity_id
_entity_poly.type
_entity_poly.pdbx_seq_one_letter_code
_entity_poly.pdbx_strand_id
1 'polypeptide(L)'
;MTWTAVAKKDFRDAVQSRALWALVGVFVVLSVLSTYAYVEAPALLGAATEATFGGLIFFTIGLVGLFVPLSAIVVCYKSLAGERELGSIKLLLSLPTTRGQVFVGKVVGRATVLAFGLGVGLVVGLGVGAALIGDLEAVALVVFVLATLSFVAVYATIVVGLSATTGSTSRATTLALGFFVVFELLWDAIPMGILYVLEGFSIPSTMPDWLYPLLQLSPSAAYFSSVVALLPNLADAANAESGQSGAGAQAAADAADPFYTSPEIGIAILLLWLLVPLAVGYYRFDASDL
;
A
#
# COMPACT_ATOMS: atom_id res chain seq x y z
N MET A 1 -26.33 1.48 -17.36
CA MET A 1 -25.59 0.55 -16.47
C MET A 1 -24.98 1.37 -15.34
N THR A 2 -25.14 0.96 -14.09
CA THR A 2 -24.51 1.62 -12.93
C THR A 2 -23.03 1.23 -12.83
N TRP A 3 -22.22 2.04 -12.12
CA TRP A 3 -20.81 1.73 -11.83
C TRP A 3 -20.62 0.34 -11.20
N THR A 4 -21.61 -0.13 -10.45
CA THR A 4 -21.65 -1.47 -9.85
C THR A 4 -21.66 -2.61 -10.88
N ALA A 5 -22.32 -2.42 -12.04
CA ALA A 5 -22.35 -3.43 -13.10
C ALA A 5 -20.96 -3.57 -13.75
N VAL A 6 -20.26 -2.45 -13.95
CA VAL A 6 -18.88 -2.43 -14.45
C VAL A 6 -17.95 -3.11 -13.45
N ALA A 7 -18.04 -2.75 -12.17
CA ALA A 7 -17.23 -3.36 -11.12
C ALA A 7 -17.44 -4.88 -11.03
N LYS A 8 -18.69 -5.35 -11.08
CA LYS A 8 -19.01 -6.78 -11.03
C LYS A 8 -18.47 -7.56 -12.23
N LYS A 9 -18.52 -6.95 -13.42
CA LYS A 9 -17.91 -7.53 -14.63
C LYS A 9 -16.40 -7.64 -14.44
N ASP A 10 -15.73 -6.53 -14.11
CA ASP A 10 -14.27 -6.49 -14.02
C ASP A 10 -13.74 -7.42 -12.92
N PHE A 11 -14.45 -7.51 -11.78
CA PHE A 11 -14.16 -8.49 -10.73
C PHE A 11 -14.21 -9.93 -11.26
N ARG A 12 -15.28 -10.28 -11.99
CA ARG A 12 -15.45 -11.64 -12.54
C ARG A 12 -14.35 -11.97 -13.54
N ASP A 13 -14.04 -11.04 -14.43
CA ASP A 13 -13.01 -11.22 -15.45
C ASP A 13 -11.63 -11.39 -14.79
N ALA A 14 -11.36 -10.61 -13.74
CA ALA A 14 -10.10 -10.71 -13.00
C ALA A 14 -9.96 -12.00 -12.19
N VAL A 15 -11.02 -12.48 -11.52
CA VAL A 15 -11.00 -13.73 -10.73
C VAL A 15 -10.76 -14.97 -11.59
N GLN A 16 -11.06 -14.91 -12.89
CA GLN A 16 -10.76 -15.99 -13.83
C GLN A 16 -9.30 -15.97 -14.32
N SER A 17 -8.53 -14.93 -13.99
CA SER A 17 -7.13 -14.80 -14.41
C SER A 17 -6.21 -15.74 -13.64
N ARG A 18 -5.48 -16.59 -14.36
CA ARG A 18 -4.44 -17.45 -13.77
C ARG A 18 -3.31 -16.64 -13.12
N ALA A 19 -3.00 -15.47 -13.68
CA ALA A 19 -1.97 -14.58 -13.13
C ALA A 19 -2.36 -14.04 -11.75
N LEU A 20 -3.65 -13.74 -11.54
CA LEU A 20 -4.16 -13.33 -10.24
C LEU A 20 -4.00 -14.46 -9.21
N TRP A 21 -4.43 -15.68 -9.54
CA TRP A 21 -4.29 -16.82 -8.63
C TRP A 21 -2.84 -17.17 -8.32
N ALA A 22 -1.94 -17.06 -9.30
CA ALA A 22 -0.51 -17.20 -9.06
C ALA A 22 -0.01 -16.16 -8.04
N LEU A 23 -0.41 -14.89 -8.20
CA LEU A 23 -0.03 -13.81 -7.30
C LEU A 23 -0.59 -14.02 -5.88
N VAL A 24 -1.86 -14.42 -5.75
CA VAL A 24 -2.47 -14.77 -4.45
C VAL A 24 -1.76 -15.94 -3.81
N GLY A 25 -1.46 -17.00 -4.57
CA GLY A 25 -0.73 -18.16 -4.07
C GLY A 25 0.67 -17.79 -3.56
N VAL A 26 1.41 -16.98 -4.32
CA VAL A 26 2.72 -16.47 -3.91
C VAL A 26 2.61 -15.65 -2.62
N PHE A 27 1.60 -14.78 -2.52
CA PHE A 27 1.42 -13.97 -1.32
C PHE A 27 1.09 -14.81 -0.09
N VAL A 28 0.19 -15.78 -0.21
CA VAL A 28 -0.15 -16.71 0.88
C VAL A 28 1.11 -17.46 1.35
N VAL A 29 1.88 -18.01 0.41
CA VAL A 29 3.12 -18.73 0.72
C VAL A 29 4.12 -17.81 1.42
N LEU A 30 4.35 -16.61 0.87
CA LEU A 30 5.27 -15.65 1.49
C LEU A 30 4.80 -15.19 2.86
N SER A 31 3.50 -14.99 3.06
CA SER A 31 2.94 -14.58 4.35
C SER A 31 3.11 -15.67 5.40
N VAL A 32 2.85 -16.93 5.06
CA VAL A 32 3.08 -18.07 5.96
C VAL A 32 4.57 -18.27 6.25
N LEU A 33 5.44 -18.19 5.23
CA LEU A 33 6.89 -18.30 5.41
C LEU A 33 7.47 -17.16 6.25
N SER A 34 7.02 -15.93 6.00
CA SER A 34 7.40 -14.75 6.76
C SER A 34 6.98 -14.90 8.23
N THR A 35 5.76 -15.37 8.47
CA THR A 35 5.26 -15.65 9.82
C THR A 35 6.09 -16.71 10.53
N TYR A 36 6.36 -17.84 9.86
CA TYR A 36 7.20 -18.90 10.41
C TYR A 36 8.62 -18.39 10.73
N ALA A 37 9.21 -17.62 9.82
CA ALA A 37 10.52 -17.02 10.03
C ALA A 37 10.53 -16.05 11.22
N TYR A 38 9.50 -15.25 11.40
CA TYR A 38 9.39 -14.33 12.54
C TYR A 38 9.37 -15.07 13.88
N VAL A 39 8.61 -16.16 13.97
CA VAL A 39 8.44 -16.91 15.23
C VAL A 39 9.66 -17.77 15.55
N GLU A 40 10.20 -18.48 14.56
CA GLU A 40 11.20 -19.54 14.80
C GLU A 40 12.65 -19.08 14.63
N ALA A 41 12.92 -18.07 13.78
CA ALA A 41 14.30 -17.63 13.53
C ALA A 41 15.01 -17.12 14.79
N PRO A 42 14.37 -16.35 15.71
CA PRO A 42 15.03 -15.90 16.94
C PRO A 42 15.55 -17.06 17.79
N ALA A 43 14.75 -18.11 17.96
CA ALA A 43 15.14 -19.30 18.72
C ALA A 43 16.31 -20.05 18.06
N LEU A 44 16.31 -20.16 16.73
CA LEU A 44 17.41 -20.79 15.97
C LEU A 44 18.71 -19.98 16.01
N LEU A 45 18.62 -18.66 16.19
CA LEU A 45 19.74 -17.73 16.21
C LEU A 45 20.24 -17.42 17.65
N GLY A 46 19.64 -18.04 18.67
CA GLY A 46 20.01 -17.84 20.07
C GLY A 46 19.60 -16.49 20.66
N ALA A 47 18.62 -15.81 20.06
CA ALA A 47 18.04 -14.59 20.60
C ALA A 47 17.00 -14.94 21.69
N ALA A 48 16.98 -14.15 22.77
CA ALA A 48 16.10 -14.37 23.93
C ALA A 48 14.77 -13.62 23.85
N THR A 49 14.47 -12.97 22.72
CA THR A 49 13.23 -12.21 22.56
C THR A 49 12.09 -13.15 22.18
N GLU A 50 11.07 -13.24 23.03
CA GLU A 50 9.85 -13.98 22.71
C GLU A 50 9.09 -13.29 21.58
N ALA A 51 8.61 -14.08 20.62
CA ALA A 51 7.78 -13.59 19.53
C ALA A 51 6.41 -13.18 20.07
N THR A 52 5.96 -11.98 19.75
CA THR A 52 4.64 -11.46 20.15
C THR A 52 3.74 -11.27 18.94
N PHE A 53 2.42 -11.32 19.14
CA PHE A 53 1.47 -11.11 18.06
C PHE A 53 1.56 -9.68 17.50
N GLY A 54 1.72 -8.67 18.36
CA GLY A 54 1.97 -7.28 17.94
C GLY A 54 3.24 -7.14 17.09
N GLY A 55 4.34 -7.77 17.50
CA GLY A 55 5.58 -7.74 16.71
C GLY A 55 5.44 -8.45 15.36
N LEU A 56 4.64 -9.52 15.27
CA LEU A 56 4.31 -10.17 13.99
C LEU A 56 3.53 -9.23 13.06
N ILE A 57 2.59 -8.44 13.58
CA ILE A 57 1.85 -7.43 12.80
C ILE A 57 2.83 -6.44 12.17
N PHE A 58 3.72 -5.83 12.98
CA PHE A 58 4.68 -4.84 12.49
C PHE A 58 5.74 -5.45 11.56
N PHE A 59 6.16 -6.69 11.80
CA PHE A 59 7.02 -7.43 10.87
C PHE A 59 6.34 -7.66 9.52
N THR A 60 5.05 -7.97 9.53
CA THR A 60 4.25 -8.21 8.31
C THR A 60 4.06 -6.93 7.48
N ILE A 61 4.14 -5.73 8.08
CA ILE A 61 4.05 -4.45 7.34
C ILE A 61 5.13 -4.36 6.27
N GLY A 62 6.37 -4.80 6.53
CA GLY A 62 7.44 -4.76 5.52
C GLY A 62 7.11 -5.60 4.28
N LEU A 63 6.55 -6.80 4.50
CA LEU A 63 6.09 -7.66 3.40
C LEU A 63 4.94 -7.01 2.62
N VAL A 64 3.96 -6.46 3.33
CA VAL A 64 2.79 -5.79 2.74
C VAL A 64 3.21 -4.55 1.94
N GLY A 65 4.10 -3.72 2.50
CA GLY A 65 4.60 -2.49 1.91
C GLY A 65 5.24 -2.71 0.54
N LEU A 66 5.93 -3.84 0.34
CA LEU A 66 6.50 -4.20 -0.96
C LEU A 66 5.51 -4.93 -1.87
N PHE A 67 4.73 -5.86 -1.32
CA PHE A 67 3.90 -6.75 -2.14
C PHE A 67 2.63 -6.09 -2.68
N VAL A 68 2.01 -5.19 -1.91
CA VAL A 68 0.80 -4.47 -2.33
C VAL A 68 1.06 -3.60 -3.56
N PRO A 69 2.10 -2.73 -3.62
CA PRO A 69 2.39 -1.96 -4.82
C PRO A 69 2.65 -2.84 -6.05
N LEU A 70 3.45 -3.89 -5.91
CA LEU A 70 3.80 -4.78 -7.03
C LEU A 70 2.57 -5.51 -7.56
N SER A 71 1.73 -6.03 -6.66
CA SER A 71 0.47 -6.68 -7.06
C SER A 71 -0.51 -5.72 -7.69
N ALA A 72 -0.63 -4.50 -7.17
CA ALA A 72 -1.44 -3.45 -7.77
C ALA A 72 -0.96 -3.11 -9.19
N ILE A 73 0.35 -3.00 -9.42
CA ILE A 73 0.92 -2.78 -10.76
C ILE A 73 0.51 -3.90 -11.69
N VAL A 74 0.79 -5.16 -11.34
CA VAL A 74 0.51 -6.33 -12.19
C VAL A 74 -0.97 -6.44 -12.55
N VAL A 75 -1.87 -6.16 -11.60
CA VAL A 75 -3.32 -6.34 -11.79
C VAL A 75 -3.98 -5.12 -12.44
N CYS A 76 -3.49 -3.90 -12.20
CA CYS A 76 -4.21 -2.67 -12.53
C CYS A 76 -3.63 -1.89 -13.71
N TYR A 77 -2.36 -2.08 -14.10
CA TYR A 77 -1.71 -1.24 -15.12
C TYR A 77 -2.44 -1.22 -16.47
N LYS A 78 -3.03 -2.34 -16.87
CA LYS A 78 -3.82 -2.51 -18.11
C LYS A 78 -5.27 -2.10 -18.00
N SER A 79 -5.74 -1.75 -16.79
CA SER A 79 -7.17 -1.59 -16.50
C SER A 79 -7.88 -0.66 -17.48
N LEU A 80 -7.35 0.54 -17.75
CA LEU A 80 -7.92 1.46 -18.75
C LEU A 80 -7.07 1.55 -20.01
N ALA A 81 -5.75 1.66 -19.87
CA ALA A 81 -4.84 1.81 -21.00
C ALA A 81 -4.95 0.64 -22.00
N GLY A 82 -5.14 -0.59 -21.52
CA GLY A 82 -5.26 -1.76 -22.39
C GLY A 82 -6.55 -1.77 -23.22
N GLU A 83 -7.67 -1.35 -22.65
CA GLU A 83 -8.93 -1.25 -23.39
C GLU A 83 -8.97 -0.06 -24.36
N ARG A 84 -8.25 1.02 -24.04
CA ARG A 84 -8.05 2.13 -24.98
C ARG A 84 -7.21 1.69 -26.17
N GLU A 85 -6.11 1.00 -25.92
CA GLU A 85 -5.21 0.51 -26.96
C GLU A 85 -5.89 -0.51 -27.88
N LEU A 86 -6.76 -1.36 -27.34
CA LEU A 86 -7.56 -2.32 -28.11
C LEU A 86 -8.82 -1.72 -28.76
N GLY A 87 -9.15 -0.46 -28.46
CA GLY A 87 -10.39 0.21 -28.92
C GLY A 87 -11.69 -0.34 -28.32
N SER A 88 -11.62 -1.35 -27.45
CA SER A 88 -12.80 -1.98 -26.83
C SER A 88 -13.56 -1.04 -25.89
N ILE A 89 -12.91 0.03 -25.42
CA ILE A 89 -13.54 1.07 -24.61
C ILE A 89 -14.70 1.77 -25.33
N LYS A 90 -14.67 1.85 -26.67
CA LYS A 90 -15.76 2.43 -27.48
C LYS A 90 -17.03 1.58 -27.42
N LEU A 91 -16.88 0.25 -27.34
CA LEU A 91 -18.00 -0.68 -27.20
C LEU A 91 -18.61 -0.62 -25.79
N LEU A 92 -17.80 -0.35 -24.77
CA LEU A 92 -18.34 -0.11 -23.42
C LEU A 92 -19.13 1.20 -23.36
N LEU A 93 -18.64 2.25 -24.01
CA LEU A 93 -19.28 3.57 -24.03
C LEU A 93 -20.46 3.68 -25.02
N SER A 94 -20.64 2.72 -25.93
CA SER A 94 -21.85 2.66 -26.76
C SER A 94 -23.07 2.13 -26.00
N LEU A 95 -22.84 1.48 -24.85
CA LEU A 95 -23.88 1.16 -23.87
C LEU A 95 -24.20 2.42 -23.04
N PRO A 96 -25.39 2.50 -22.38
CA PRO A 96 -25.76 3.64 -21.54
C PRO A 96 -24.93 3.66 -20.23
N THR A 97 -23.65 4.00 -20.35
CA THR A 97 -22.65 4.16 -19.28
C THR A 97 -21.92 5.48 -19.46
N THR A 98 -21.58 6.12 -18.34
CA THR A 98 -20.74 7.33 -18.35
C THR A 98 -19.28 6.98 -18.11
N ARG A 99 -18.37 7.85 -18.58
CA ARG A 99 -16.92 7.70 -18.35
C ARG A 99 -16.58 7.57 -16.86
N GLY A 100 -17.25 8.36 -16.02
CA GLY A 100 -17.09 8.28 -14.56
C GLY A 100 -17.52 6.94 -13.96
N GLN A 101 -18.64 6.37 -14.44
CA GLN A 101 -19.08 5.04 -14.00
C GLN A 101 -18.10 3.94 -14.41
N VAL A 102 -17.48 4.06 -15.58
CA VAL A 102 -16.44 3.12 -16.03
C VAL A 102 -15.21 3.24 -15.15
N PHE A 103 -14.70 4.45 -14.91
CA PHE A 103 -13.51 4.67 -14.10
C PHE A 103 -13.69 4.18 -12.66
N VAL A 104 -14.74 4.63 -11.97
CA VAL A 104 -15.04 4.19 -10.59
C VAL A 104 -15.28 2.68 -10.54
N GLY A 105 -16.00 2.13 -11.52
CA GLY A 105 -16.22 0.70 -11.61
C GLY A 105 -14.92 -0.11 -11.71
N LYS A 106 -13.93 0.38 -12.47
CA LYS A 106 -12.61 -0.25 -12.60
C LYS A 106 -11.82 -0.18 -11.31
N VAL A 107 -11.77 1.01 -10.68
CA VAL A 107 -11.07 1.20 -9.40
C VAL A 107 -11.62 0.24 -8.36
N VAL A 108 -12.95 0.23 -8.17
CA VAL A 108 -13.60 -0.65 -7.17
C VAL A 108 -13.44 -2.12 -7.54
N GLY A 109 -13.61 -2.49 -8.81
CA GLY A 109 -13.41 -3.87 -9.27
C GLY A 109 -12.01 -4.38 -8.94
N ARG A 110 -10.97 -3.64 -9.35
CA ARG A 110 -9.56 -4.01 -9.12
C ARG A 110 -9.18 -3.99 -7.65
N ALA A 111 -9.62 -2.98 -6.90
CA ALA A 111 -9.40 -2.90 -5.45
C ALA A 111 -10.02 -4.11 -4.73
N THR A 112 -11.26 -4.49 -5.08
CA THR A 112 -11.96 -5.63 -4.44
C THR A 112 -11.25 -6.95 -4.74
N VAL A 113 -10.80 -7.16 -5.98
CA VAL A 113 -10.07 -8.38 -6.38
C VAL A 113 -8.77 -8.52 -5.60
N LEU A 114 -7.98 -7.44 -5.52
CA LEU A 114 -6.72 -7.42 -4.77
C LEU A 114 -6.98 -7.57 -3.28
N ALA A 115 -7.95 -6.84 -2.73
CA ALA A 115 -8.33 -6.90 -1.33
C ALA A 115 -8.74 -8.32 -0.91
N PHE A 116 -9.51 -9.02 -1.74
CA PHE A 116 -9.89 -10.40 -1.48
C PHE A 116 -8.65 -11.32 -1.47
N GLY A 117 -7.83 -11.28 -2.52
CA GLY A 117 -6.68 -12.15 -2.65
C GLY A 117 -5.62 -11.94 -1.56
N LEU A 118 -5.27 -10.69 -1.30
CA LEU A 118 -4.29 -10.34 -0.27
C LEU A 118 -4.88 -10.48 1.14
N GLY A 119 -6.17 -10.17 1.33
CA GLY A 119 -6.86 -10.38 2.61
C GLY A 119 -6.86 -11.84 3.04
N VAL A 120 -7.09 -12.78 2.12
CA VAL A 120 -6.97 -14.22 2.39
C VAL A 120 -5.55 -14.58 2.84
N GLY A 121 -4.52 -14.09 2.14
CA GLY A 121 -3.13 -14.34 2.52
C GLY A 121 -2.76 -13.81 3.90
N LEU A 122 -3.21 -12.59 4.23
CA LEU A 122 -2.99 -11.97 5.54
C LEU A 122 -3.67 -12.76 6.66
N VAL A 123 -4.95 -13.10 6.49
CA VAL A 123 -5.69 -13.84 7.51
C VAL A 123 -5.11 -15.24 7.71
N VAL A 124 -4.69 -15.91 6.64
CA VAL A 124 -4.03 -17.22 6.74
C VAL A 124 -2.66 -17.10 7.42
N GLY A 125 -1.81 -16.16 7.00
CA GLY A 125 -0.49 -15.97 7.58
C GLY A 125 -0.56 -15.60 9.06
N LEU A 126 -1.32 -14.56 9.40
CA LEU A 126 -1.48 -14.13 10.80
C LEU A 126 -2.20 -15.17 11.65
N GLY A 127 -3.14 -15.93 11.09
CA GLY A 127 -3.80 -17.02 11.78
C GLY A 127 -2.84 -18.17 12.13
N VAL A 128 -1.93 -18.52 11.21
CA VAL A 128 -0.84 -19.47 11.48
C VAL A 128 0.08 -18.91 12.56
N GLY A 129 0.42 -17.62 12.50
CA GLY A 129 1.27 -16.97 13.48
C GLY A 129 0.67 -16.96 14.88
N ALA A 130 -0.61 -16.63 14.99
CA ALA A 130 -1.34 -16.70 16.25
C ALA A 130 -1.33 -18.12 16.84
N ALA A 131 -1.49 -19.15 16.00
CA ALA A 131 -1.43 -20.54 16.44
C ALA A 131 -0.02 -20.96 16.91
N LEU A 132 1.04 -20.47 16.27
CA LEU A 132 2.43 -20.75 16.65
C LEU A 132 2.84 -20.02 17.93
N ILE A 133 2.45 -18.75 18.07
CA ILE A 133 2.74 -17.92 19.25
C ILE A 133 1.90 -18.36 20.44
N GLY A 134 0.69 -18.91 20.20
CA GLY A 134 -0.26 -19.25 21.25
C GLY A 134 -1.03 -18.05 21.80
N ASP A 135 -0.99 -16.92 21.09
CA ASP A 135 -1.66 -15.67 21.43
C ASP A 135 -2.40 -15.10 20.22
N LEU A 136 -3.55 -14.48 20.45
CA LEU A 136 -4.38 -13.88 19.41
C LEU A 136 -5.06 -12.62 19.92
N GLU A 137 -4.59 -11.48 19.44
CA GLU A 137 -5.27 -10.21 19.62
C GLU A 137 -6.26 -9.97 18.48
N ALA A 138 -7.47 -10.52 18.61
CA ALA A 138 -8.48 -10.48 17.56
C ALA A 138 -8.83 -9.05 17.09
N VAL A 139 -8.87 -8.09 18.00
CA VAL A 139 -9.13 -6.68 17.66
C VAL A 139 -7.99 -6.12 16.81
N ALA A 140 -6.74 -6.36 17.21
CA ALA A 140 -5.57 -5.90 16.48
C ALA A 140 -5.50 -6.54 15.08
N LEU A 141 -5.80 -7.83 14.96
CA LEU A 141 -5.89 -8.52 13.68
C LEU A 141 -6.90 -7.85 12.75
N VAL A 142 -8.13 -7.60 13.24
CA VAL A 142 -9.18 -6.98 12.42
C VAL A 142 -8.79 -5.57 11.99
N VAL A 143 -8.27 -4.76 12.91
CA VAL A 143 -7.82 -3.38 12.63
C VAL A 143 -6.70 -3.39 11.58
N PHE A 144 -5.70 -4.25 11.75
CA PHE A 144 -4.58 -4.38 10.83
C PHE A 144 -5.01 -4.84 9.43
N VAL A 145 -5.89 -5.85 9.35
CA VAL A 145 -6.43 -6.30 8.07
C VAL A 145 -7.19 -5.16 7.39
N LEU A 146 -8.07 -4.45 8.10
CA LEU A 146 -8.82 -3.33 7.52
C LEU A 146 -7.91 -2.19 7.05
N ALA A 147 -6.87 -1.85 7.82
CA ALA A 147 -5.85 -0.87 7.42
C ALA A 147 -5.08 -1.34 6.17
N THR A 148 -4.76 -2.63 6.08
CA THR A 148 -4.09 -3.17 4.89
C THR A 148 -5.01 -3.14 3.67
N LEU A 149 -6.29 -3.47 3.83
CA LEU A 149 -7.26 -3.44 2.74
C LEU A 149 -7.51 -2.00 2.23
N SER A 150 -7.48 -1.00 3.10
CA SER A 150 -7.55 0.41 2.69
C SER A 150 -6.29 0.81 1.89
N PHE A 151 -5.11 0.38 2.34
CA PHE A 151 -3.85 0.58 1.61
C PHE A 151 -3.87 -0.09 0.21
N VAL A 152 -4.42 -1.30 0.10
CA VAL A 152 -4.65 -1.97 -1.19
C VAL A 152 -5.57 -1.15 -2.10
N ALA A 153 -6.64 -0.57 -1.55
CA ALA A 153 -7.55 0.28 -2.31
C ALA A 153 -6.88 1.58 -2.79
N VAL A 154 -6.04 2.19 -1.96
CA VAL A 154 -5.22 3.36 -2.31
C VAL A 154 -4.32 3.01 -3.50
N TYR A 155 -3.58 1.90 -3.41
CA TYR A 155 -2.67 1.47 -4.47
C TYR A 155 -3.37 1.10 -5.78
N ALA A 156 -4.50 0.41 -5.69
CA ALA A 156 -5.34 0.15 -6.85
C ALA A 156 -5.78 1.47 -7.51
N THR A 157 -6.19 2.47 -6.72
CA THR A 157 -6.61 3.78 -7.21
C THR A 157 -5.47 4.53 -7.88
N ILE A 158 -4.25 4.51 -7.31
CA ILE A 158 -3.06 5.11 -7.90
C ILE A 158 -2.79 4.49 -9.28
N VAL A 159 -2.68 3.15 -9.37
CA VAL A 159 -2.29 2.49 -10.62
C VAL A 159 -3.38 2.60 -11.69
N VAL A 160 -4.66 2.46 -11.32
CA VAL A 160 -5.78 2.69 -12.24
C VAL A 160 -5.82 4.15 -12.69
N GLY A 161 -5.57 5.10 -11.79
CA GLY A 161 -5.47 6.53 -12.10
C GLY A 161 -4.37 6.81 -13.11
N LEU A 162 -3.16 6.28 -12.89
CA LEU A 162 -2.05 6.38 -13.84
C LEU A 162 -2.39 5.74 -15.20
N SER A 163 -3.01 4.56 -15.21
CA SER A 163 -3.47 3.89 -16.43
C SER A 163 -4.48 4.75 -17.21
N ALA A 164 -5.36 5.46 -16.51
CA ALA A 164 -6.36 6.34 -17.11
C ALA A 164 -5.74 7.55 -17.84
N THR A 165 -4.58 8.02 -17.39
CA THR A 165 -3.89 9.19 -17.99
C THR A 165 -3.19 8.90 -19.33
N THR A 166 -3.15 7.64 -19.77
CA THR A 166 -2.45 7.22 -20.98
C THR A 166 -3.33 6.37 -21.88
N GLY A 167 -3.05 6.41 -23.20
CA GLY A 167 -3.71 5.57 -24.20
C GLY A 167 -2.93 4.30 -24.56
N SER A 168 -1.72 4.11 -24.04
CA SER A 168 -0.86 2.95 -24.33
C SER A 168 -0.52 2.21 -23.05
N THR A 169 -0.60 0.89 -23.11
CA THR A 169 -0.22 -0.02 -22.03
C THR A 169 1.24 0.13 -21.64
N SER A 170 2.15 0.28 -22.62
CA SER A 170 3.58 0.46 -22.35
C SER A 170 3.84 1.68 -21.47
N ARG A 171 3.24 2.82 -21.81
CA ARG A 171 3.31 4.05 -21.02
C ARG A 171 2.68 3.89 -19.63
N ALA A 172 1.58 3.15 -19.52
CA ALA A 172 0.94 2.89 -18.24
C ALA A 172 1.86 2.08 -17.31
N THR A 173 2.51 1.05 -17.84
CA THR A 173 3.52 0.26 -17.11
C THR A 173 4.66 1.14 -16.66
N THR A 174 5.22 1.98 -17.53
CA THR A 174 6.35 2.86 -17.20
C THR A 174 5.99 3.85 -16.09
N LEU A 175 4.80 4.46 -16.14
CA LEU A 175 4.34 5.38 -15.10
C LEU A 175 4.12 4.66 -13.77
N ALA A 176 3.49 3.49 -13.78
CA ALA A 176 3.22 2.73 -12.56
C ALA A 176 4.51 2.20 -11.91
N LEU A 177 5.44 1.70 -12.72
CA LEU A 177 6.75 1.24 -12.25
C LEU A 177 7.62 2.42 -11.77
N GLY A 178 7.61 3.55 -12.48
CA GLY A 178 8.31 4.76 -12.08
C GLY A 178 7.78 5.32 -10.75
N PHE A 179 6.45 5.31 -10.57
CA PHE A 179 5.82 5.66 -9.30
C PHE A 179 6.33 4.78 -8.16
N PHE A 180 6.33 3.46 -8.36
CA PHE A 180 6.84 2.50 -7.38
C PHE A 180 8.31 2.75 -7.05
N VAL A 181 9.18 2.91 -8.05
CA VAL A 181 10.61 3.16 -7.79
C VAL A 181 10.80 4.45 -6.99
N VAL A 182 10.11 5.53 -7.36
CA VAL A 182 10.27 6.82 -6.68
C VAL A 182 9.73 6.76 -5.25
N PHE A 183 8.51 6.27 -5.04
CA PHE A 183 7.83 6.37 -3.76
C PHE A 183 8.11 5.21 -2.80
N GLU A 184 8.41 4.01 -3.31
CA GLU A 184 8.59 2.81 -2.47
C GLU A 184 10.05 2.41 -2.30
N LEU A 185 10.95 2.77 -3.24
CA LEU A 185 12.37 2.39 -3.15
C LEU A 185 13.29 3.57 -2.84
N LEU A 186 13.02 4.74 -3.44
CA LEU A 186 13.90 5.90 -3.34
C LEU A 186 13.44 6.92 -2.31
N TRP A 187 12.17 6.88 -1.90
CA TRP A 187 11.59 7.96 -1.13
C TRP A 187 12.22 8.12 0.24
N ASP A 188 12.64 7.06 0.93
CA ASP A 188 13.34 7.23 2.21
C ASP A 188 14.70 7.95 2.05
N ALA A 189 15.35 7.78 0.90
CA ALA A 189 16.63 8.42 0.60
C ALA A 189 16.48 9.86 0.09
N ILE A 190 15.35 10.22 -0.52
CA ILE A 190 15.17 11.54 -1.15
C ILE A 190 15.15 12.69 -0.12
N PRO A 191 14.27 12.72 0.90
CA PRO A 191 14.28 13.73 1.96
C PRO A 191 15.61 13.75 2.73
N MET A 192 16.19 12.58 3.00
CA MET A 192 17.50 12.48 3.65
C MET A 192 18.63 13.07 2.80
N GLY A 193 18.61 12.83 1.48
CA GLY A 193 19.56 13.43 0.55
C GLY A 193 19.40 14.95 0.45
N ILE A 194 18.16 15.44 0.46
CA ILE A 194 17.88 16.89 0.49
C ILE A 194 18.43 17.50 1.78
N LEU A 195 18.16 16.88 2.93
CA LEU A 195 18.71 17.32 4.22
C LEU A 195 20.23 17.37 4.19
N TYR A 196 20.86 16.29 3.73
CA TYR A 196 22.31 16.17 3.65
C TYR A 196 22.94 17.30 2.83
N VAL A 197 22.32 17.69 1.72
CA VAL A 197 22.80 18.81 0.89
C VAL A 197 22.57 20.16 1.57
N LEU A 198 21.41 20.37 2.21
CA LEU A 198 21.08 21.61 2.91
C LEU A 198 22.00 21.86 4.11
N GLU A 199 22.41 20.80 4.80
CA GLU A 199 23.31 20.82 5.96
C GLU A 199 24.80 20.70 5.57
N GLY A 200 25.15 21.01 4.31
CA GLY A 200 26.53 21.12 3.87
C GLY A 200 27.27 19.77 3.75
N PHE A 201 26.60 18.73 3.28
CA PHE A 201 27.12 17.36 3.17
C PHE A 201 27.44 16.74 4.53
N SER A 202 26.61 17.05 5.52
CA SER A 202 26.65 16.45 6.86
C SER A 202 25.26 16.00 7.29
N ILE A 203 25.18 14.98 8.13
CA ILE A 203 23.91 14.57 8.75
C ILE A 203 23.85 15.27 10.11
N PRO A 204 22.87 16.16 10.35
CA PRO A 204 22.77 16.88 11.60
C PRO A 204 22.43 15.92 12.74
N SER A 205 22.89 16.23 13.95
CA SER A 205 22.55 15.46 15.15
C SER A 205 21.09 15.62 15.59
N THR A 206 20.42 16.65 15.10
CA THR A 206 18.99 16.91 15.32
C THR A 206 18.32 17.05 13.97
N MET A 207 17.30 16.25 13.70
CA MET A 207 16.55 16.36 12.45
C MET A 207 15.63 17.57 12.48
N PRO A 208 15.56 18.36 11.40
CA PRO A 208 14.66 19.50 11.35
C PRO A 208 13.21 19.07 11.13
N ASP A 209 12.29 19.84 11.69
CA ASP A 209 10.85 19.55 11.75
C ASP A 209 10.19 19.29 10.39
N TRP A 210 10.63 20.00 9.35
CA TRP A 210 10.07 19.88 8.00
C TRP A 210 10.35 18.51 7.35
N LEU A 211 11.31 17.73 7.88
CA LEU A 211 11.70 16.44 7.33
C LEU A 211 10.66 15.34 7.63
N TYR A 212 10.09 15.34 8.84
CA TYR A 212 9.15 14.32 9.30
C TYR A 212 7.92 14.13 8.39
N PRO A 213 7.19 15.18 7.98
CA PRO A 213 6.07 15.00 7.06
C PRO A 213 6.51 14.54 5.66
N LEU A 214 7.73 14.84 5.23
CA LEU A 214 8.27 14.36 3.94
C LEU A 214 8.58 12.87 3.99
N LEU A 215 9.16 12.37 5.09
CA LEU A 215 9.42 10.94 5.28
C LEU A 215 8.11 10.13 5.27
N GLN A 216 7.01 10.70 5.79
CA GLN A 216 5.70 10.06 5.79
C GLN A 216 4.92 10.18 4.48
N LEU A 217 5.44 10.91 3.48
CA LEU A 217 4.68 11.19 2.25
C LEU A 217 4.53 9.96 1.34
N SER A 218 5.44 8.99 1.42
CA SER A 218 5.29 7.75 0.64
C SER A 218 4.04 6.98 1.09
N PRO A 219 3.31 6.32 0.17
CA PRO A 219 2.14 5.55 0.54
C PRO A 219 2.42 4.47 1.60
N SER A 220 3.56 3.78 1.53
CA SER A 220 3.96 2.78 2.53
C SER A 220 4.28 3.38 3.89
N ALA A 221 4.99 4.52 3.95
CA ALA A 221 5.26 5.20 5.22
C ALA A 221 3.96 5.73 5.84
N ALA A 222 3.07 6.31 5.04
CA ALA A 222 1.74 6.74 5.47
C ALA A 222 0.90 5.56 6.00
N TYR A 223 0.99 4.40 5.36
CA TYR A 223 0.37 3.16 5.82
C TYR A 223 0.94 2.68 7.15
N PHE A 224 2.27 2.60 7.27
CA PHE A 224 2.94 2.24 8.52
C PHE A 224 2.51 3.18 9.67
N SER A 225 2.59 4.50 9.43
CA SER A 225 2.17 5.53 10.38
C SER A 225 0.69 5.38 10.78
N SER A 226 -0.20 5.08 9.82
CA SER A 226 -1.60 4.78 10.11
C SER A 226 -1.79 3.55 11.00
N VAL A 227 -1.00 2.49 10.81
CA VAL A 227 -1.07 1.29 11.66
C VAL A 227 -0.56 1.60 13.07
N VAL A 228 0.51 2.39 13.21
CA VAL A 228 0.99 2.90 14.51
C VAL A 228 -0.12 3.70 15.21
N ALA A 229 -0.80 4.59 14.49
CA ALA A 229 -1.90 5.39 15.02
C ALA A 229 -3.08 4.56 15.54
N LEU A 230 -3.40 3.47 14.81
CA LEU A 230 -4.55 2.63 15.11
C LEU A 230 -4.25 1.58 16.19
N LEU A 231 -2.98 1.22 16.38
CA LEU A 231 -2.51 0.19 17.32
C LEU A 231 -1.34 0.69 18.19
N PRO A 232 -1.50 1.80 18.94
CA PRO A 232 -0.38 2.46 19.64
C PRO A 232 0.28 1.56 20.69
N ASN A 233 -0.51 0.83 21.50
CA ASN A 233 0.03 -0.07 22.52
C ASN A 233 0.90 -1.19 21.92
N LEU A 234 0.56 -1.65 20.71
CA LEU A 234 1.35 -2.68 20.01
C LEU A 234 2.55 -2.10 19.30
N ALA A 235 2.44 -0.87 18.80
CA ALA A 235 3.57 -0.13 18.28
C ALA A 235 4.64 0.07 19.35
N ASP A 236 4.25 0.54 20.54
CA ASP A 236 5.15 0.73 21.68
C ASP A 236 5.80 -0.59 22.09
N ALA A 237 5.02 -1.68 22.20
CA ALA A 237 5.54 -3.00 22.53
C ALA A 237 6.50 -3.57 21.46
N ALA A 238 6.28 -3.21 20.18
CA ALA A 238 7.12 -3.62 19.06
C ALA A 238 8.30 -2.67 18.79
N ASN A 239 8.46 -1.59 19.56
CA ASN A 239 9.39 -0.49 19.29
C ASN A 239 9.23 0.09 17.87
N ALA A 240 7.98 0.21 17.40
CA ALA A 240 7.64 0.71 16.09
C ALA A 240 7.21 2.18 16.16
N GLU A 241 8.12 3.11 15.86
CA GLU A 241 7.84 4.55 15.91
C GLU A 241 7.56 5.14 14.52
N SER A 242 6.56 6.02 14.42
CA SER A 242 6.24 6.78 13.20
C SER A 242 7.41 7.70 12.82
N GLY A 243 7.91 7.57 11.58
CA GLY A 243 9.06 8.33 11.09
C GLY A 243 10.41 7.57 11.14
N GLN A 244 10.46 6.36 11.71
CA GLN A 244 11.65 5.50 11.70
C GLN A 244 11.73 4.53 10.48
N SER A 245 10.96 4.75 9.40
CA SER A 245 10.99 3.87 8.21
C SER A 245 12.32 3.87 7.45
N GLY A 246 13.32 4.65 7.88
CA GLY A 246 14.68 4.68 7.33
C GLY A 246 15.76 4.95 8.38
N ALA A 247 16.94 4.36 8.14
CA ALA A 247 18.22 4.46 8.86
C ALA A 247 18.26 5.32 10.15
N GLY A 248 17.87 4.74 11.29
CA GLY A 248 18.42 5.07 12.61
C GLY A 248 18.18 6.50 13.12
N ALA A 249 17.13 7.17 12.67
CA ALA A 249 16.76 8.50 13.15
C ALA A 249 16.13 8.41 14.55
N GLN A 250 16.93 8.60 15.60
CA GLN A 250 16.41 8.80 16.96
C GLN A 250 15.94 10.25 17.11
N ALA A 251 14.64 10.44 17.39
CA ALA A 251 14.11 11.75 17.73
C ALA A 251 14.70 12.23 19.07
N ALA A 252 14.95 13.54 19.17
CA ALA A 252 15.34 14.14 20.44
C ALA A 252 14.17 14.05 21.43
N ALA A 253 14.39 13.38 22.56
CA ALA A 253 13.37 13.01 23.55
C ALA A 253 12.74 14.16 24.37
N ASP A 254 12.90 15.42 23.97
CA ASP A 254 12.55 16.58 24.80
C ASP A 254 11.78 17.66 24.02
N ALA A 255 10.56 17.36 23.58
CA ALA A 255 9.49 18.34 23.37
C ALA A 255 8.16 17.59 23.22
N ALA A 256 7.05 18.22 23.64
CA ALA A 256 5.71 17.70 23.36
C ALA A 256 5.60 17.33 21.88
N ASP A 257 5.21 16.08 21.59
CA ASP A 257 5.17 15.53 20.24
C ASP A 257 4.44 16.50 19.30
N PRO A 258 5.16 17.14 18.37
CA PRO A 258 4.55 18.10 17.47
C PRO A 258 3.49 17.42 16.61
N PHE A 259 2.42 18.13 16.23
CA PHE A 259 1.36 17.52 15.41
C PHE A 259 1.88 16.87 14.11
N TYR A 260 3.02 17.33 13.56
CA TYR A 260 3.65 16.75 12.37
C TYR A 260 4.37 15.41 12.60
N THR A 261 4.62 15.00 13.85
CA THR A 261 5.09 13.66 14.22
C THR A 261 3.95 12.72 14.56
N SER A 262 2.71 13.22 14.59
CA SER A 262 1.55 12.44 15.03
C SER A 262 1.22 11.32 14.02
N PRO A 263 1.03 10.07 14.49
CA PRO A 263 0.71 8.94 13.62
C PRO A 263 -0.56 9.12 12.77
N GLU A 264 -1.50 9.98 13.20
CA GLU A 264 -2.76 10.27 12.51
C GLU A 264 -2.54 10.97 11.16
N ILE A 265 -1.40 11.63 10.97
CA ILE A 265 -1.03 12.22 9.68
C ILE A 265 -0.94 11.15 8.59
N GLY A 266 -0.50 9.94 8.93
CA GLY A 266 -0.50 8.81 7.99
C GLY A 266 -1.87 8.57 7.36
N ILE A 267 -2.94 8.68 8.16
CA ILE A 267 -4.31 8.48 7.70
C ILE A 267 -4.71 9.61 6.73
N ALA A 268 -4.36 10.86 7.06
CA ALA A 268 -4.63 12.01 6.19
C ALA A 268 -3.88 11.90 4.85
N ILE A 269 -2.62 11.47 4.88
CA ILE A 269 -1.80 11.26 3.68
C ILE A 269 -2.36 10.10 2.83
N LEU A 270 -2.79 9.00 3.43
CA LEU A 270 -3.45 7.91 2.69
C LEU A 270 -4.77 8.35 2.05
N LEU A 271 -5.56 9.19 2.74
CA LEU A 271 -6.77 9.78 2.15
C LEU A 271 -6.42 10.69 0.96
N LEU A 272 -5.34 11.46 1.05
CA LEU A 272 -4.84 12.25 -0.07
C LEU A 272 -4.44 11.36 -1.24
N TRP A 273 -3.70 10.27 -0.98
CA TRP A 273 -3.34 9.27 -2.00
C TRP A 273 -4.52 8.49 -2.56
N LEU A 274 -5.65 8.45 -1.87
CA LEU A 274 -6.90 7.92 -2.43
C LEU A 274 -7.57 8.96 -3.34
N LEU A 275 -7.75 10.19 -2.85
CA LEU A 275 -8.57 11.21 -3.51
C LEU A 275 -7.87 11.85 -4.70
N VAL A 276 -6.57 12.16 -4.61
CA VAL A 276 -5.83 12.87 -5.66
C VAL A 276 -5.73 12.03 -6.94
N PRO A 277 -5.27 10.76 -6.92
CA PRO A 277 -5.21 9.95 -8.14
C PRO A 277 -6.58 9.62 -8.71
N LEU A 278 -7.61 9.53 -7.85
CA LEU A 278 -9.00 9.37 -8.30
C LEU A 278 -9.47 10.59 -9.07
N ALA A 279 -9.27 11.80 -8.53
CA ALA A 279 -9.66 13.04 -9.17
C ALA A 279 -8.87 13.30 -10.47
N VAL A 280 -7.54 13.16 -10.42
CA VAL A 280 -6.66 13.36 -11.58
C VAL A 280 -6.93 12.33 -12.66
N GLY A 281 -7.06 11.05 -12.29
CA GLY A 281 -7.35 9.96 -13.21
C GLY A 281 -8.69 10.13 -13.90
N TYR A 282 -9.74 10.48 -13.14
CA TYR A 282 -11.06 10.78 -13.69
C TYR A 282 -11.03 11.98 -14.65
N TYR A 283 -10.46 13.12 -14.22
CA TYR A 283 -10.39 14.33 -15.05
C TYR A 283 -9.65 14.09 -16.36
N ARG A 284 -8.50 13.41 -16.31
CA ARG A 284 -7.71 13.07 -17.51
C ARG A 284 -8.43 12.09 -18.42
N PHE A 285 -9.17 11.13 -17.85
CA PHE A 285 -9.94 10.19 -18.64
C PHE A 285 -11.14 10.86 -19.32
N ASP A 286 -11.82 11.77 -18.62
CA ASP A 286 -12.97 12.49 -19.15
C ASP A 286 -12.57 13.45 -20.28
N ALA A 287 -11.43 14.14 -20.14
CA ALA A 287 -10.89 15.05 -21.15
C ALA A 287 -10.19 14.37 -22.34
N SER A 288 -10.00 13.05 -22.30
CA SER A 288 -9.28 12.33 -23.36
C SER A 288 -10.17 12.04 -24.58
N ASP A 289 -9.61 12.22 -25.78
CA ASP A 289 -10.20 11.66 -27.00
C ASP A 289 -10.01 10.14 -27.05
N LEU A 290 -11.03 9.42 -27.52
CA LEU A 290 -11.11 7.95 -27.58
C LEU A 290 -11.25 7.45 -29.01
#